data_AF-A0A7Y3GHU1-F1
#
_entry.id   AF-A0A7Y3GHU1-F1
#
_cell.length_a   1.000
_cell.length_b   1.000
_cell.length_c   1.000
_cell.angle_alpha   90.00
_cell.angle_beta   90.00
_cell.angle_gamma   90.00
#
_symmetry.space_group_name_H-M   'P 1'
#
loop_
_entity.id
_entity.type
_entity.pdbx_description
1 polymer ?
#
loop_
_entity_poly.entity_id
_entity_poly.type
_entity_poly.pdbx_seq_one_letter_code
_entity_poly.pdbx_strand_id
1 'polypeptide(L)'
;MHMIHRSIDEILPFVEKPSRYLGSEINTTRKDLSQVKLRIVLAFPDLYEIGTSHFGMQILYHILNVDPDIAAERVFAPGVDMEAMLRKSGLPLFSLESH
;
A
#
# COMPACT_ATOMS: atom_id res chain seq x y z
N MET A 1 -11.51 11.35 -25.49
CA MET A 1 -11.84 9.98 -25.09
C MET A 1 -11.28 9.78 -23.68
N HIS A 2 -12.13 9.66 -22.65
CA HIS A 2 -11.66 9.46 -21.27
C HIS A 2 -11.24 7.99 -21.14
N MET A 3 -9.94 7.70 -21.08
CA MET A 3 -9.49 6.36 -20.71
C MET A 3 -9.81 6.15 -19.22
N ILE A 4 -10.65 5.16 -18.95
CA ILE A 4 -10.93 4.69 -17.58
C ILE A 4 -9.85 3.65 -17.29
N HIS A 5 -8.91 3.98 -16.40
CA HIS A 5 -7.92 3.02 -15.92
C HIS A 5 -8.60 2.03 -14.97
N ARG A 6 -8.33 0.74 -15.13
CA ARG A 6 -8.99 -0.35 -14.40
C ARG A 6 -8.12 -0.99 -13.32
N SER A 7 -6.83 -0.66 -13.26
CA SER A 7 -5.91 -1.15 -12.24
C SER A 7 -4.91 -0.08 -11.82
N ILE A 8 -4.19 -0.36 -10.72
CA ILE A 8 -3.11 0.51 -10.24
C ILE A 8 -1.95 0.53 -11.23
N ASP A 9 -1.60 -0.61 -11.81
CA ASP A 9 -0.53 -0.70 -12.83
C ASP A 9 -0.78 0.24 -14.02
N GLU A 10 -2.04 0.44 -14.40
CA GLU A 10 -2.42 1.34 -15.49
C GLU A 10 -2.29 2.82 -15.12
N ILE A 11 -2.33 3.19 -13.83
CA ILE A 11 -2.17 4.59 -13.38
C ILE A 11 -0.72 4.94 -13.01
N LEU A 12 0.12 3.96 -12.65
CA LEU A 12 1.52 4.17 -12.26
C LEU A 12 2.35 4.99 -13.27
N PRO A 13 2.22 4.84 -14.60
CA PRO A 13 2.98 5.64 -15.55
C PRO A 13 2.65 7.15 -15.52
N PHE A 14 1.55 7.54 -14.87
CA PHE A 14 1.03 8.91 -14.84
C PHE A 14 1.27 9.64 -13.51
N VAL A 15 1.99 9.01 -12.58
CA VAL A 15 2.28 9.58 -11.25
C VAL A 15 3.78 9.74 -11.03
N GLU A 16 4.14 10.70 -10.19
CA GLU A 16 5.47 10.94 -9.69
C GLU A 16 5.93 9.83 -8.74
N LYS A 17 7.17 9.39 -8.94
CA LYS A 17 7.81 8.32 -8.17
C LYS A 17 6.90 7.09 -8.01
N PRO A 18 6.56 6.39 -9.12
CA PRO A 18 5.68 5.23 -9.08
C PRO A 18 6.19 4.10 -8.18
N SER A 19 7.50 4.05 -7.92
CA SER A 19 8.13 3.12 -6.98
C SER A 19 7.54 3.17 -5.56
N ARG A 20 6.96 4.31 -5.14
CA ARG A 20 6.25 4.46 -3.85
C ARG A 20 5.12 3.45 -3.65
N TYR A 21 4.57 2.92 -4.74
CA TYR A 21 3.33 2.14 -4.74
C TYR A 21 3.56 0.66 -5.07
N LEU A 22 4.78 0.26 -5.43
CA LEU A 22 5.07 -1.11 -5.88
C LEU A 22 5.07 -2.16 -4.76
N GLY A 23 5.36 -1.76 -3.52
CA GLY A 23 5.40 -2.68 -2.37
C GLY A 23 6.41 -3.83 -2.54
N SER A 24 7.57 -3.53 -3.14
CA SER A 24 8.64 -4.50 -3.46
C SER A 24 9.86 -4.38 -2.54
N GLU A 25 9.67 -4.00 -1.29
CA GLU A 25 10.77 -3.80 -0.33
C GLU A 25 11.31 -5.14 0.18
N ILE A 26 12.59 -5.19 0.52
CA ILE A 26 13.31 -6.40 1.00
C ILE A 26 12.64 -7.03 2.25
N ASN A 27 11.94 -6.23 3.06
CA ASN A 27 11.28 -6.69 4.30
C ASN A 27 9.75 -6.79 4.18
N THR A 28 9.22 -6.81 2.96
CA THR A 28 7.78 -6.97 2.73
C THR A 28 7.38 -8.41 3.02
N THR A 29 6.44 -8.60 3.94
CA THR A 29 5.78 -9.89 4.19
C THR A 29 4.48 -9.94 3.40
N ARG A 30 4.35 -10.91 2.49
CA ARG A 30 3.09 -11.21 1.79
C ARG A 30 2.58 -12.57 2.27
N LYS A 31 1.32 -12.61 2.71
CA LYS A 31 0.62 -13.81 3.17
C LYS A 31 -0.61 -14.06 2.30
N ASP A 32 -1.01 -15.32 2.18
CA ASP A 32 -2.31 -15.64 1.60
C ASP A 32 -3.42 -15.16 2.55
N LEU A 33 -4.11 -14.09 2.15
CA LEU A 33 -5.18 -13.49 2.95
C LEU A 33 -6.34 -14.46 3.22
N SER A 34 -6.50 -15.52 2.42
CA SER A 34 -7.53 -16.55 2.64
C SER A 34 -7.21 -17.49 3.80
N GLN A 35 -5.94 -17.57 4.23
CA GLN A 35 -5.46 -18.51 5.25
C GLN A 35 -5.28 -17.87 6.63
N VAL A 36 -5.30 -16.54 6.73
CA VAL A 36 -5.15 -15.80 8.00
C VAL A 36 -6.49 -15.60 8.71
N LYS A 37 -6.46 -15.54 10.04
CA LYS A 37 -7.64 -15.30 10.88
C LYS A 37 -7.92 -13.82 11.08
N LEU A 38 -6.90 -12.97 10.96
CA LEU A 38 -7.02 -11.53 11.15
C LEU A 38 -6.25 -10.76 10.05
N ARG A 39 -6.91 -9.75 9.49
CA ARG A 39 -6.32 -8.83 8.52
C ARG A 39 -6.30 -7.44 9.12
N ILE A 40 -5.11 -6.83 9.16
CA ILE A 40 -4.88 -5.50 9.72
C ILE A 40 -4.20 -4.66 8.65
N VAL A 41 -4.62 -3.40 8.55
CA VAL A 41 -3.91 -2.40 7.79
C VAL A 41 -3.36 -1.35 8.76
N LEU A 42 -2.06 -1.13 8.69
CA LEU A 42 -1.37 -0.06 9.41
C LEU A 42 -1.33 1.18 8.52
N ALA A 43 -2.16 2.17 8.84
CA ALA A 43 -2.26 3.41 8.09
C ALA A 43 -1.33 4.49 8.65
N PHE A 44 -0.47 5.04 7.78
CA PHE A 44 0.32 6.22 8.09
C PHE A 44 -0.25 7.45 7.37
N PRO A 45 -0.53 8.56 8.08
CA PRO A 45 -1.20 9.72 7.51
C PRO A 45 -0.25 10.65 6.73
N ASP A 46 0.74 10.10 6.05
CA ASP A 46 1.72 10.86 5.26
C ASP A 46 2.28 10.00 4.11
N LEU A 47 3.08 10.60 3.25
CA LEU A 47 3.73 9.97 2.11
C LEU A 47 4.62 8.80 2.55
N TYR A 48 4.77 7.84 1.64
CA TYR A 48 5.62 6.66 1.79
C TYR A 48 7.04 7.00 2.29
N GLU A 49 7.70 8.03 1.74
CA GLU A 49 9.07 8.38 2.17
C GLU A 49 9.16 8.83 3.63
N ILE A 50 8.09 9.45 4.16
CA ILE A 50 8.02 9.87 5.56
C ILE A 50 7.68 8.66 6.43
N GLY A 51 6.68 7.87 6.01
CA GLY A 51 6.19 6.75 6.81
C GLY A 51 7.14 5.56 6.88
N THR A 52 7.96 5.32 5.85
CA THR A 52 9.00 4.28 5.90
C THR A 52 10.05 4.52 6.98
N SER A 53 10.29 5.76 7.38
CA SER A 53 11.23 6.09 8.46
C SER A 53 10.61 5.99 9.86
N HIS A 54 9.33 5.61 9.97
CA HIS A 54 8.63 5.53 11.25
C HIS A 54 8.89 4.18 11.96
N PHE A 55 9.81 4.16 12.92
CA PHE A 55 10.19 2.94 13.65
C PHE A 55 9.02 2.21 14.30
N GLY A 56 8.07 2.94 14.90
CA GLY A 56 6.89 2.32 15.50
C GLY A 56 6.06 1.52 14.48
N MET A 57 6.03 1.99 13.22
CA MET A 57 5.30 1.31 12.15
C MET A 57 6.00 0.02 11.75
N GLN A 58 7.33 0.07 11.60
CA GLN A 58 8.14 -1.10 11.29
C GLN A 58 8.05 -2.17 12.38
N ILE A 59 8.11 -1.76 13.66
CA ILE A 59 8.00 -2.67 14.81
C ILE A 59 6.63 -3.35 14.84
N LEU A 60 5.54 -2.59 14.72
CA LEU A 60 4.19 -3.15 14.70
C LEU A 60 3.98 -4.07 13.51
N TYR A 61 4.42 -3.65 12.31
CA TYR A 61 4.35 -4.46 11.10
C TYR A 61 5.07 -5.79 11.28
N HIS A 62 6.28 -5.77 11.86
CA HIS A 62 7.05 -6.97 12.11
C HIS A 62 6.37 -7.88 13.14
N ILE A 63 5.99 -7.36 14.31
CA ILE A 63 5.36 -8.14 15.39
C ILE A 63 4.09 -8.82 14.89
N LEU A 64 3.23 -8.10 14.17
CA LEU A 64 1.99 -8.66 13.63
C LEU A 64 2.27 -9.72 12.56
N ASN A 65 3.26 -9.49 11.69
CA ASN A 65 3.57 -10.43 10.62
C ASN A 65 4.41 -11.65 11.05
N VAL A 66 4.96 -11.68 12.26
CA VAL A 66 5.56 -12.91 12.83
C VAL A 66 4.49 -13.97 13.12
N ASP A 67 3.27 -13.57 13.48
CA ASP A 67 2.17 -14.51 13.74
C ASP A 67 1.61 -15.07 12.41
N PRO A 68 1.63 -16.38 12.16
CA PRO A 68 1.12 -16.96 10.91
C PRO A 68 -0.38 -16.70 10.67
N ASP A 69 -1.17 -16.45 11.72
CA ASP A 69 -2.62 -16.22 11.63
C ASP A 69 -2.99 -14.75 11.37
N ILE A 70 -2.01 -13.83 11.31
CA ILE A 70 -2.25 -12.39 11.11
C ILE A 70 -1.57 -11.92 9.82
N ALA A 71 -2.31 -11.24 8.94
CA ALA A 71 -1.72 -10.45 7.85
C ALA A 71 -1.78 -8.97 8.22
N ALA A 72 -0.62 -8.34 8.36
CA ALA A 72 -0.52 -6.89 8.49
C ALA A 72 0.01 -6.29 7.19
N GLU A 73 -0.72 -5.33 6.65
CA GLU A 73 -0.35 -4.56 5.47
C GLU A 73 -0.18 -3.09 5.83
N ARG A 74 0.43 -2.30 4.95
CA ARG A 74 0.72 -0.89 5.17
C ARG A 74 0.04 -0.05 4.10
N VAL A 75 -0.53 1.07 4.53
CA VAL A 75 -1.06 2.09 3.63
C VAL A 75 -0.52 3.46 4.02
N PHE A 76 -0.19 4.25 3.01
CA PHE A 76 0.34 5.61 3.13
C PHE A 76 -0.63 6.57 2.45
N ALA A 77 -0.57 7.85 2.82
CA ALA A 77 -1.29 8.87 2.08
C ALA A 77 -0.76 8.91 0.64
N PRO A 78 -1.65 8.88 -0.38
CA PRO A 78 -1.20 9.02 -1.76
C PRO A 78 -0.62 10.42 -1.99
N GLY A 79 0.33 10.55 -2.92
CA GLY A 79 0.70 11.84 -3.46
C GLY A 79 -0.51 12.51 -4.13
N VAL A 80 -0.50 13.85 -4.23
CA VAL A 80 -1.63 14.62 -4.80
C VAL A 80 -1.98 14.18 -6.23
N ASP A 81 -0.97 13.82 -7.00
CA ASP A 81 -1.07 13.28 -8.35
C ASP A 81 -1.68 11.86 -8.39
N MET A 82 -1.25 10.97 -7.48
CA MET A 82 -1.84 9.65 -7.32
C MET A 82 -3.28 9.74 -6.81
N GLU A 83 -3.57 10.62 -5.86
CA GLU A 83 -4.93 10.87 -5.38
C GLU A 83 -5.84 11.30 -6.54
N ALA A 84 -5.38 12.23 -7.37
CA ALA A 84 -6.12 12.68 -8.55
C ALA A 84 -6.39 11.52 -9.52
N MET A 85 -5.40 10.65 -9.75
CA MET A 85 -5.56 9.48 -10.63
C MET A 85 -6.53 8.44 -10.04
N LEU A 86 -6.45 8.15 -8.74
CA LEU A 86 -7.39 7.26 -8.04
C LEU A 86 -8.83 7.78 -8.15
N ARG A 87 -9.03 9.07 -7.87
CA ARG A 87 -10.35 9.71 -7.96
C ARG A 87 -10.90 9.71 -9.39
N LYS A 88 -10.06 10.06 -10.37
CA LYS A 88 -10.45 10.11 -11.79
C LYS A 88 -10.81 8.72 -12.34
N SER A 89 -10.10 7.69 -11.90
CA SER A 89 -10.30 6.30 -12.33
C SER A 89 -11.34 5.55 -11.50
N GLY A 90 -11.82 6.14 -10.39
CA GLY A 90 -12.76 5.49 -9.48
C GLY A 90 -12.15 4.32 -8.69
N LEU A 91 -10.83 4.28 -8.56
CA LEU A 91 -10.10 3.23 -7.84
C LEU A 91 -10.03 3.58 -6.34
N PRO A 92 -10.19 2.59 -5.45
CA PRO A 92 -10.02 2.81 -4.02
C PRO A 92 -8.55 3.00 -3.65
N LEU A 93 -8.30 3.53 -2.45
CA LEU A 93 -6.99 3.46 -1.82
C LEU A 93 -6.63 1.98 -1.56
N PHE A 94 -5.35 1.65 -1.67
CA PHE A 94 -4.82 0.29 -1.60
C PHE A 94 -3.63 0.20 -0.65
N SER A 95 -3.33 -1.00 -0.17
CA SER A 95 -2.14 -1.27 0.65
C SER A 95 -0.93 -1.61 -0.24
N LEU A 96 0.29 -1.47 0.29
CA LEU A 96 1.49 -1.82 -0.46
C LEU A 96 1.58 -3.32 -0.77
N GLU A 97 1.08 -4.17 0.13
CA GLU A 97 1.22 -5.62 0.05
C GLU A 97 0.20 -6.31 -0.86
N SER A 98 -0.98 -5.73 -1.06
CA SER A 98 -2.07 -6.34 -1.84
C SER A 98 -2.87 -5.26 -2.58
N HIS A 99 -2.67 -5.15 -3.89
CA HIS A 99 -3.35 -4.19 -4.75
C HIS A 99 -3.60 -4.72 -6.16
#